data_AF-A0A1C5NC17-F1
#
_entry.id   AF-A0A1C5NC17-F1
#
_cell.length_a   1.000
_cell.length_b   1.000
_cell.length_c   1.000
_cell.angle_alpha   90.00
_cell.angle_beta   90.00
_cell.angle_gamma   90.00
#
_symmetry.space_group_name_H-M   'P 1'
#
loop_
_entity.id
_entity.type
_entity.pdbx_description
1 polymer ?
#
loop_
_entity_poly.entity_id
_entity_poly.type
_entity_poly.pdbx_seq_one_letter_code
_entity_poly.pdbx_strand_id
1 'polypeptide(L)'
;MNIKYRLLCKRLIEERKRVGVIQYYNVLFIMELVSDKDIWSLEQWVNGINNIYMKDIHNWCRTHFVKYHTVFVYRKEYPVKANIWNGYSYIRWRMERMMNLG
;
A
#
# COMPACT_ATOMS: atom_id res chain seq x y z
N MET A 1 -13.31 -7.04 8.71
CA MET A 1 -12.85 -5.98 7.78
C MET A 1 -12.32 -4.80 8.60
N ASN A 2 -11.13 -4.29 8.31
CA ASN A 2 -10.45 -3.28 9.13
C ASN A 2 -11.17 -1.91 9.03
N ILE A 3 -11.66 -1.38 10.16
CA ILE A 3 -12.39 -0.10 10.24
C ILE A 3 -11.56 1.06 9.66
N LYS A 4 -10.24 1.06 9.89
CA LYS A 4 -9.34 2.11 9.40
C LYS A 4 -9.31 2.18 7.87
N TYR A 5 -9.30 1.02 7.21
CA TYR A 5 -9.40 0.95 5.75
C TYR A 5 -10.72 1.56 5.25
N ARG A 6 -11.84 1.16 5.85
CA ARG A 6 -13.17 1.64 5.44
C ARG A 6 -13.31 3.16 5.59
N LEU A 7 -12.84 3.71 6.71
CA LEU A 7 -12.88 5.15 6.95
C LEU A 7 -11.99 5.93 5.97
N LEU A 8 -10.80 5.40 5.65
CA LEU A 8 -9.91 6.04 4.70
C LEU A 8 -10.49 6.03 3.28
N CYS A 9 -10.94 4.87 2.79
CA CYS A 9 -11.54 4.77 1.46
C CYS A 9 -12.77 5.67 1.34
N LYS A 10 -13.62 5.72 2.38
CA LYS A 10 -14.79 6.62 2.40
C LYS A 10 -14.36 8.09 2.23
N ARG A 11 -13.36 8.54 2.99
CA ARG A 11 -12.83 9.91 2.90
C ARG A 11 -12.27 10.21 1.50
N LEU A 12 -11.48 9.31 0.93
CA LEU A 12 -10.88 9.50 -0.39
C LEU A 12 -11.96 9.59 -1.49
N ILE A 13 -13.00 8.77 -1.39
CA ILE A 13 -14.15 8.80 -2.32
C ILE A 13 -14.94 10.11 -2.17
N GLU A 14 -15.15 10.59 -0.94
CA GLU A 14 -15.79 11.90 -0.68
C GLU A 14 -14.98 13.07 -1.27
N GLU A 15 -13.65 12.97 -1.24
CA GLU A 15 -12.73 13.91 -1.91
C GLU A 15 -12.69 13.77 -3.45
N ARG A 16 -13.56 12.93 -4.04
CA ARG A 16 -13.58 12.57 -5.47
C ARG A 16 -12.26 12.01 -6.01
N LYS A 17 -11.44 11.41 -5.13
CA LYS A 17 -10.20 10.74 -5.53
C LYS A 17 -10.49 9.32 -5.96
N ARG A 18 -9.75 8.86 -6.97
CA ARG A 18 -9.78 7.45 -7.36
C ARG A 18 -8.81 6.68 -6.46
N VAL A 19 -9.20 5.48 -6.07
CA VAL A 19 -8.47 4.69 -5.07
C VAL A 19 -7.95 3.41 -5.70
N GLY A 20 -6.63 3.27 -5.75
CA GLY A 20 -5.95 2.01 -6.07
C GLY A 20 -5.58 1.27 -4.78
N VAL A 21 -5.66 -0.06 -4.77
CA VAL A 21 -5.24 -0.86 -3.60
C VAL A 21 -4.31 -1.96 -4.04
N ILE A 22 -3.07 -1.95 -3.52
CA ILE A 22 -2.14 -3.08 -3.63
C ILE A 22 -2.07 -3.79 -2.27
N GLN A 23 -2.24 -5.11 -2.30
CA GLN A 23 -2.10 -5.95 -1.12
C GLN A 23 -0.72 -6.62 -1.11
N TYR A 24 0.08 -6.34 -0.08
CA TYR A 24 1.34 -7.02 0.20
C TYR A 24 1.24 -7.76 1.55
N TYR A 25 0.98 -9.06 1.52
CA TYR A 25 0.68 -9.88 2.71
C TYR A 25 -0.40 -9.24 3.61
N ASN A 26 -0.03 -8.82 4.83
CA ASN A 26 -0.90 -8.16 5.80
C ASN A 26 -0.98 -6.63 5.62
N VAL A 27 -0.27 -6.04 4.66
CA VAL A 27 -0.22 -4.59 4.46
C VAL A 27 -0.98 -4.21 3.20
N LEU A 28 -1.93 -3.29 3.34
CA LEU A 28 -2.62 -2.67 2.22
C LEU A 28 -1.97 -1.32 1.92
N PHE A 29 -1.59 -1.10 0.66
CA PHE A 29 -1.18 0.18 0.11
C PHE A 29 -2.39 0.78 -0.61
N ILE A 30 -2.89 1.91 -0.09
CA ILE A 30 -4.08 2.59 -0.55
C ILE A 30 -3.62 3.86 -1.24
N MET A 31 -3.67 3.85 -2.57
CA MET A 31 -3.12 4.88 -3.46
C MET A 31 -4.21 5.86 -3.89
N GLU A 32 -3.87 7.14 -3.90
CA GLU A 32 -4.69 8.22 -4.42
C GLU A 32 -4.33 8.43 -5.89
N LEU A 33 -5.05 7.76 -6.80
CA LEU A 33 -4.83 7.84 -8.23
C LEU A 33 -5.56 9.07 -8.78
N VAL A 34 -4.87 9.87 -9.60
CA VAL A 34 -5.38 11.16 -10.08
C VAL A 34 -5.94 11.03 -11.50
N SER A 35 -5.33 10.18 -12.33
CA SER A 35 -5.69 10.03 -13.75
C SER A 35 -5.93 8.58 -14.17
N ASP A 36 -6.70 8.39 -15.24
CA ASP A 36 -6.79 7.11 -15.97
C ASP A 36 -5.40 6.61 -16.41
N LYS A 37 -4.48 7.53 -16.69
CA LYS A 37 -3.09 7.19 -17.00
C LYS A 37 -2.37 6.52 -15.83
N ASP A 38 -2.65 6.95 -14.59
CA ASP A 38 -2.02 6.38 -13.39
C ASP A 38 -2.54 4.96 -13.15
N ILE A 39 -3.83 4.73 -13.38
CA ILE A 39 -4.46 3.41 -13.30
C ILE A 39 -3.81 2.46 -14.30
N TRP A 40 -3.76 2.86 -15.58
CA TRP A 40 -3.17 2.04 -16.62
C TRP A 40 -1.68 1.76 -16.36
N SER A 41 -0.93 2.77 -15.92
CA SER A 41 0.49 2.62 -15.60
C SER A 41 0.72 1.69 -14.40
N LEU A 42 -0.16 1.73 -13.39
CA LEU A 42 -0.13 0.83 -12.24
C LEU A 42 -0.41 -0.62 -12.66
N GLU A 43 -1.42 -0.83 -13.51
CA GLU A 43 -1.77 -2.16 -14.02
C GLU A 43 -0.61 -2.78 -14.81
N GLN A 44 0.00 -2.01 -15.72
CA GLN A 44 1.18 -2.47 -16.48
C GLN A 44 2.35 -2.81 -15.55
N TRP A 45 2.60 -1.98 -14.54
CA TRP A 45 3.68 -2.19 -13.60
C TRP A 45 3.47 -3.44 -12.73
N VAL A 46 2.26 -3.65 -12.21
CA VAL A 46 1.92 -4.84 -11.42
C VAL A 46 2.02 -6.11 -12.27
N ASN A 47 1.57 -6.07 -13.53
CA ASN A 47 1.64 -7.21 -14.44
C ASN A 47 3.09 -7.53 -14.88
N GLY A 48 3.99 -6.53 -14.89
CA GLY A 48 5.37 -6.69 -15.31
C GLY A 48 6.33 -7.15 -14.20
N ILE A 49 5.93 -7.13 -12.93
CA ILE A 49 6.79 -7.50 -11.80
C ILE A 49 6.37 -8.84 -11.20
N ASN A 50 7.30 -9.79 -11.19
CA ASN A 50 7.08 -11.11 -10.60
C ASN A 50 7.20 -11.14 -9.07
N ASN A 51 8.03 -10.26 -8.48
CA ASN A 51 8.25 -10.19 -7.03
C ASN A 51 8.24 -8.74 -6.56
N ILE A 52 7.09 -8.29 -6.07
CA ILE A 52 6.91 -6.92 -5.57
C ILE A 52 7.25 -6.88 -4.09
N TYR A 53 8.21 -6.06 -3.66
CA TYR A 53 8.43 -5.72 -2.26
C TYR A 53 7.79 -4.37 -1.89
N MET A 54 7.62 -4.10 -0.59
CA MET A 54 7.10 -2.81 -0.10
C MET A 54 7.93 -1.60 -0.56
N LYS A 55 9.25 -1.78 -0.74
CA LYS A 55 10.14 -0.72 -1.25
C LYS A 55 9.84 -0.40 -2.71
N ASP A 56 9.50 -1.40 -3.53
CA ASP A 56 9.19 -1.21 -4.94
C ASP A 56 7.86 -0.46 -5.10
N ILE A 57 6.84 -0.83 -4.32
CA ILE A 57 5.54 -0.12 -4.29
C ILE A 57 5.77 1.35 -3.91
N HIS A 58 6.59 1.60 -2.88
CA HIS A 58 6.90 2.96 -2.46
C HIS A 58 7.65 3.75 -3.53
N ASN A 59 8.66 3.15 -4.16
CA ASN A 59 9.46 3.79 -5.20
C ASN A 59 8.59 4.12 -6.41
N TRP A 60 7.70 3.21 -6.82
CA TRP A 60 6.74 3.46 -7.89
C TRP A 60 5.86 4.66 -7.55
N CYS A 61 5.24 4.69 -6.36
CA CYS A 61 4.42 5.82 -5.94
C CYS A 61 5.22 7.13 -5.90
N ARG A 62 6.49 7.09 -5.47
CA ARG A 62 7.37 8.28 -5.43
C ARG A 62 7.68 8.80 -6.83
N THR A 63 8.05 7.93 -7.76
CA THR A 63 8.38 8.28 -9.16
C THR A 63 7.18 8.84 -9.90
N HIS A 64 5.99 8.30 -9.65
CA HIS A 64 4.74 8.74 -10.29
C HIS A 64 4.00 9.85 -9.51
N PHE A 65 4.59 10.38 -8.42
CA PHE A 65 3.99 11.40 -7.56
C PHE A 65 2.60 11.02 -7.00
N VAL A 66 2.35 9.73 -6.82
CA VAL A 66 1.11 9.17 -6.29
C VAL A 66 1.18 9.17 -4.77
N LYS A 67 0.24 9.86 -4.12
CA LYS A 67 0.08 9.79 -2.65
C LYS A 67 -0.47 8.43 -2.27
N TYR A 68 -0.01 7.89 -1.14
CA TYR A 68 -0.52 6.61 -0.66
C TYR A 68 -0.51 6.53 0.87
N HIS A 69 -1.37 5.66 1.38
CA HIS A 69 -1.50 5.30 2.79
C HIS A 69 -1.23 3.82 2.98
N THR A 70 -0.77 3.43 4.16
CA THR A 70 -0.57 2.01 4.49
C THR A 70 -1.42 1.60 5.69
N VAL A 71 -2.06 0.44 5.58
CA VAL A 71 -2.89 -0.13 6.65
C VAL A 71 -2.50 -1.58 6.87
N PHE A 72 -2.07 -1.92 8.09
CA PHE A 72 -1.85 -3.30 8.49
C PHE A 72 -3.19 -3.97 8.86
N VAL A 73 -3.40 -5.18 8.36
CA VAL A 73 -4.61 -5.98 8.55
C VAL A 73 -4.20 -7.37 9.00
N TYR A 74 -4.61 -7.75 10.22
CA TYR A 74 -4.47 -9.12 10.69
C TYR A 74 -5.32 -10.06 9.81
N ARG A 75 -4.72 -11.17 9.38
CA ARG A 75 -5.33 -12.18 8.51
C ARG A 75 -5.46 -13.50 9.26
N LYS A 76 -6.68 -13.99 9.40
CA LYS A 76 -6.96 -15.25 10.09
C LYS A 76 -6.46 -16.46 9.30
N GLU A 77 -6.28 -16.29 7.99
CA GLU A 77 -5.78 -17.33 7.08
C GLU A 77 -4.28 -17.60 7.25
N TYR A 78 -3.56 -16.65 7.86
CA TYR A 78 -2.14 -16.78 8.13
C TYR A 78 -1.87 -17.29 9.54
N PRO A 79 -0.85 -18.15 9.75
CA PRO A 79 -0.40 -18.50 11.09
C PRO A 79 -0.11 -17.25 11.94
N VAL A 80 -0.31 -17.35 13.25
CA VAL A 80 -0.04 -16.24 14.17
C VAL A 80 1.41 -15.72 14.02
N LYS A 81 2.38 -16.64 13.92
CA LYS A 81 3.78 -16.29 13.69
C LYS A 81 4.00 -15.48 12.41
N ALA A 82 3.30 -15.82 11.33
CA ALA A 82 3.38 -15.10 10.07
C ALA A 82 2.79 -13.68 10.18
N ASN A 83 1.65 -13.52 10.85
CA ASN A 83 1.09 -12.18 11.11
C ASN A 83 2.05 -11.31 11.94
N ILE A 84 2.69 -11.87 12.97
CA ILE A 84 3.68 -11.15 13.79
C ILE A 84 4.89 -10.74 12.94
N TRP A 85 5.43 -11.67 12.15
CA TRP A 85 6.57 -11.40 11.27
C TRP A 85 6.26 -10.31 10.22
N ASN A 86 5.07 -10.36 9.62
CA ASN A 86 4.61 -9.35 8.68
C ASN A 86 4.43 -7.98 9.36
N GLY A 87 3.94 -7.97 10.60
CA GLY A 87 3.83 -6.76 11.43
C GLY A 87 5.19 -6.14 11.74
N TYR A 88 6.14 -6.97 12.19
CA TYR A 88 7.53 -6.55 12.42
C TYR A 88 8.17 -5.98 11.15
N SER A 89 8.06 -6.70 10.03
CA SER A 89 8.61 -6.28 8.73
C SER A 89 8.01 -4.94 8.26
N TYR A 90 6.71 -4.73 8.46
CA TYR A 90 6.04 -3.48 8.16
C TYR A 90 6.53 -2.31 9.02
N ILE A 91 6.66 -2.51 10.33
CA ILE A 91 7.14 -1.46 11.26
C ILE A 91 8.58 -1.08 10.92
N ARG A 92 9.46 -2.08 10.72
CA ARG A 92 10.85 -1.86 10.31
C ARG A 92 10.94 -1.05 9.03
N TRP A 93 10.22 -1.47 7.98
CA TRP A 93 10.20 -0.74 6.70
C TRP A 93 9.72 0.71 6.87
N ARG A 94 8.68 0.92 7.69
CA ARG A 94 8.18 2.27 8.01
C ARG A 94 9.23 3.13 8.69
N MET A 95 9.99 2.58 9.63
CA MET A 95 11.06 3.28 10.34
C MET A 95 12.20 3.63 9.38
N GLU A 96 12.67 2.67 8.56
CA GLU A 96 13.67 2.91 7.52
C GLU A 96 13.24 4.07 6.60
N ARG A 97 11.97 4.08 6.19
CA ARG A 97 11.42 5.17 5.37
C ARG A 97 11.43 6.52 6.09
N MET A 98 11.08 6.56 7.38
CA MET A 98 11.09 7.81 8.15
C MET A 98 12.52 8.36 8.35
N MET A 99 13.51 7.49 8.55
CA MET A 99 14.90 7.88 8.72
C MET A 99 15.55 8.34 7.39
N ASN A 100 15.19 7.73 6.26
CA ASN A 100 15.70 8.10 4.94
C ASN A 100 15.01 9.32 4.30
N LEU A 101 14.12 9.99 5.04
CA LEU A 101 13.47 11.25 4.65
C LEU A 101 14.10 12.47 5.34
N GLY A 102 15.14 12.27 6.16
CA GLY A 102 15.99 13.33 6.72
C GLY A 102 17.31 13.49 5.99
#